data_AF-A0A9E0ITF6-F1
#
_entry.id   AF-A0A9E0ITF6-F1
#
_cell.length_a   1.000
_cell.length_b   1.000
_cell.length_c   1.000
_cell.angle_alpha   90.00
_cell.angle_beta   90.00
_cell.angle_gamma   90.00
#
_symmetry.space_group_name_H-M   'P 1'
#
loop_
_entity.id
_entity.type
_entity.pdbx_description
1 polymer ?
#
loop_
_entity_poly.entity_id
_entity_poly.type
_entity_poly.pdbx_seq_one_letter_code
_entity_poly.pdbx_strand_id
1 'polypeptide(L)'
;MADDSASMTDLVSYLPPRIWYLTSNGGDLWCRRPYTFFFSSGEAAQAFAAALGTGADLFAVGIDSSNLLSEQVLAGFREHEVTKIFVDPRIDEASGDVHGTILRLEPIN
;
A
#
# COMPACT_ATOMS: atom_id res chain seq x y z
N MET A 1 -20.34 12.35 12.23
CA MET A 1 -18.87 12.15 12.22
C MET A 1 -18.68 10.80 11.55
N ALA A 2 -18.22 10.78 10.30
CA ALA A 2 -18.00 9.53 9.59
C ALA A 2 -16.78 8.87 10.21
N ASP A 3 -17.00 7.78 10.92
CA ASP A 3 -15.95 6.88 11.36
C ASP A 3 -15.44 6.20 10.09
N ASP A 4 -14.42 6.77 9.46
CA ASP A 4 -13.76 6.23 8.24
C ASP A 4 -12.83 5.07 8.63
N SER A 5 -13.32 4.23 9.54
CA SER A 5 -12.65 3.04 10.05
C SER A 5 -13.07 1.89 9.14
N ALA A 6 -12.42 1.82 7.98
CA ALA A 6 -12.65 0.72 7.05
C ALA A 6 -11.99 -0.54 7.63
N SER A 7 -12.82 -1.51 8.05
CA SER A 7 -12.34 -2.86 8.32
C SER A 7 -11.58 -3.41 7.09
N MET A 8 -10.61 -4.30 7.30
CA MET A 8 -9.79 -4.86 6.21
C MET A 8 -10.63 -5.49 5.07
N THR A 9 -11.80 -6.04 5.41
CA THR A 9 -12.75 -6.59 4.44
C THR A 9 -13.41 -5.50 3.58
N ASP A 10 -13.71 -4.34 4.18
CA ASP A 10 -14.22 -3.16 3.48
C ASP A 10 -13.14 -2.60 2.55
N LEU A 11 -11.88 -2.58 3.01
CA LEU A 11 -10.72 -2.17 2.21
C LEU A 11 -10.60 -2.96 0.90
N VAL A 12 -10.72 -4.28 0.96
CA VAL A 12 -10.69 -5.14 -0.24
C VAL A 12 -11.87 -4.86 -1.17
N SER A 13 -12.99 -4.37 -0.65
CA SER A 13 -14.15 -3.99 -1.45
C SER A 13 -13.95 -2.65 -2.19
N TYR A 14 -13.09 -1.76 -1.69
CA TYR A 14 -12.68 -0.54 -2.39
C TYR A 14 -11.51 -0.75 -3.35
N LEU A 15 -10.74 -1.83 -3.16
CA LEU A 15 -9.60 -2.14 -4.00
C LEU A 15 -10.03 -2.87 -5.28
N PRO A 16 -9.32 -2.64 -6.40
CA PRO A 16 -9.50 -3.45 -7.58
C PRO A 16 -9.20 -4.93 -7.28
N PRO A 17 -9.73 -5.87 -8.08
CA PRO A 17 -9.50 -7.31 -7.87
C PRO A 17 -8.01 -7.68 -7.88
N ARG A 18 -7.19 -6.89 -8.56
CA ARG A 18 -5.74 -7.00 -8.58
C ARG A 18 -5.12 -5.70 -8.13
N ILE A 19 -4.25 -5.79 -7.13
CA ILE A 19 -3.50 -4.67 -6.59
C ILE A 19 -2.00 -4.90 -6.76
N TRP A 20 -1.27 -3.82 -6.93
CA TRP A 20 0.17 -3.82 -7.07
C TRP A 20 0.78 -3.17 -5.86
N TYR A 21 1.86 -3.74 -5.36
CA TYR A 21 2.64 -3.18 -4.26
C TYR A 21 4.12 -3.19 -4.60
N LEU A 22 4.91 -2.41 -3.86
CA LEU A 22 6.35 -2.35 -4.03
C LEU A 22 7.06 -3.35 -3.14
N THR A 23 8.11 -3.98 -3.66
CA THR A 23 8.99 -4.88 -2.90
C THR A 23 10.44 -4.64 -3.29
N SER A 24 11.34 -4.64 -2.31
CA SER A 24 12.79 -4.53 -2.57
C SER A 24 13.45 -5.88 -2.81
N ASN A 25 12.83 -6.98 -2.38
CA ASN A 25 13.41 -8.34 -2.41
C ASN A 25 12.55 -9.33 -3.21
N GLY A 26 11.44 -8.90 -3.81
CA GLY A 26 10.52 -9.76 -4.57
C GLY A 26 9.55 -10.58 -3.71
N GLY A 27 9.65 -10.53 -2.38
CA GLY A 27 8.84 -11.31 -1.45
C GLY A 27 8.15 -10.48 -0.36
N ASP A 28 8.88 -9.54 0.23
CA ASP A 28 8.34 -8.71 1.31
C ASP A 28 7.69 -7.44 0.79
N LEU A 29 6.49 -7.15 1.29
CA LEU A 29 5.83 -5.87 1.06
C LEU A 29 6.71 -4.74 1.60
N TRP A 30 7.12 -3.84 0.72
CA TRP A 30 7.81 -2.62 1.12
C TRP A 30 6.84 -1.70 1.85
N CYS A 31 7.08 -1.52 3.15
CA CYS A 31 6.33 -0.63 4.01
C CYS A 31 7.28 0.41 4.60
N ARG A 32 6.83 1.66 4.67
CA ARG A 32 7.54 2.73 5.36
C ARG A 32 6.72 3.12 6.58
N ARG A 33 7.02 2.52 7.74
CA ARG A 33 6.19 2.67 8.94
C ARG A 33 5.84 4.14 9.22
N PRO A 34 4.57 4.47 9.48
CA PRO A 34 3.41 3.57 9.63
C PRO A 34 2.57 3.36 8.34
N TYR A 35 3.12 3.61 7.15
CA TYR A 35 2.39 3.60 5.89
C TYR A 35 2.90 2.58 4.86
N THR A 36 1.98 2.09 4.03
CA THR A 36 2.27 1.29 2.84
C THR A 36 1.52 1.84 1.62
N PHE A 37 1.89 1.38 0.42
CA PHE A 37 1.41 1.92 -0.84
C PHE A 37 0.90 0.78 -1.74
N PHE A 38 -0.35 0.91 -2.17
CA PHE A 38 -0.99 0.06 -3.16
C PHE A 38 -1.36 0.86 -4.40
N PHE A 39 -1.36 0.15 -5.53
CA PHE A 39 -1.60 0.74 -6.83
C PHE A 39 -2.57 -0.15 -7.60
N SER A 40 -3.43 0.48 -8.38
CA SER A 40 -4.35 -0.26 -9.27
C SER A 40 -3.60 -0.90 -10.45
N SER A 41 -2.40 -0.40 -10.78
CA SER A 41 -1.61 -0.85 -11.93
C SER A 41 -0.11 -0.92 -11.61
N GLY A 42 0.59 -1.87 -12.22
CA GLY A 42 2.05 -2.02 -12.08
C GLY A 42 2.82 -0.81 -12.61
N GLU A 43 2.33 -0.17 -13.68
CA GLU A 43 2.93 1.07 -14.22
C GLU A 43 2.90 2.21 -13.20
N ALA A 44 1.79 2.38 -12.48
CA ALA A 44 1.67 3.41 -11.44
C ALA A 44 2.62 3.13 -10.27
N ALA A 45 2.73 1.87 -9.86
CA ALA A 45 3.68 1.44 -8.85
C ALA A 45 5.13 1.72 -9.27
N GLN A 46 5.52 1.35 -10.49
CA GLN A 46 6.87 1.59 -11.01
C GLN A 46 7.19 3.07 -11.15
N ALA A 47 6.24 3.87 -11.65
CA ALA A 47 6.39 5.32 -11.72
C ALA A 47 6.59 5.93 -10.33
N PHE A 48 5.82 5.49 -9.34
CA PHE A 48 5.97 5.93 -7.96
C PHE A 48 7.31 5.52 -7.36
N ALA A 49 7.75 4.27 -7.59
CA ALA A 49 9.06 3.79 -7.15
C ALA A 49 10.21 4.61 -7.74
N ALA A 50 10.14 4.93 -9.03
CA ALA A 50 11.12 5.78 -9.71
C ALA A 50 11.12 7.21 -9.15
N ALA A 51 9.94 7.78 -8.89
CA ALA A 51 9.79 9.12 -8.34
C ALA A 51 10.24 9.21 -6.87
N LEU A 52 10.09 8.14 -6.08
CA LEU A 52 10.49 8.13 -4.66
C LEU A 52 12.00 8.20 -4.48
N GLY A 53 12.78 7.78 -5.48
CA GLY A 53 14.23 7.95 -5.50
C GLY A 53 14.96 7.32 -4.31
N THR A 54 14.41 6.26 -3.71
CA THR A 54 14.93 5.66 -2.45
C THR A 54 16.31 5.03 -2.59
N GLY A 55 16.84 4.89 -3.82
CA GLY A 55 18.07 4.17 -4.09
C GLY A 55 17.95 2.65 -3.89
N ALA A 56 16.77 2.14 -3.52
CA ALA A 56 16.46 0.73 -3.46
C ALA A 56 15.85 0.30 -4.80
N ASP A 57 16.25 -0.87 -5.29
CA ASP A 57 15.62 -1.56 -6.42
C ASP A 57 14.22 -2.04 -5.98
N LEU A 58 13.24 -1.15 -6.08
CA LEU A 58 11.85 -1.44 -5.78
C LEU A 58 11.15 -1.95 -7.04
N PHE A 59 10.56 -3.13 -6.94
CA PHE A 59 9.80 -3.77 -8.00
C PHE A 59 8.31 -3.76 -7.67
N ALA A 60 7.48 -3.56 -8.69
CA ALA A 60 6.04 -3.69 -8.56
C ALA A 60 5.63 -5.16 -8.69
N VAL A 61 4.96 -5.69 -7.67
CA VAL A 61 4.40 -7.06 -7.68
C VAL A 61 2.89 -6.97 -7.56
N GLY A 62 2.20 -7.61 -8.52
CA GLY A 62 0.75 -7.63 -8.61
C GLY A 62 0.16 -8.88 -7.98
N ILE A 63 -0.64 -8.72 -6.93
CA ILE A 63 -1.38 -9.79 -6.25
C ILE A 63 -2.88 -9.56 -6.33
N ASP A 64 -3.67 -10.60 -6.11
CA ASP A 64 -5.10 -10.48 -5.90
C ASP A 64 -5.39 -9.76 -4.58
N SER A 65 -6.35 -8.85 -4.58
CA SER A 65 -6.74 -8.10 -3.38
C SER A 65 -7.23 -9.01 -2.26
N SER A 66 -7.85 -10.15 -2.60
CA SER A 66 -8.21 -11.21 -1.64
C SER A 66 -7.01 -11.74 -0.86
N ASN A 67 -5.81 -11.71 -1.43
CA ASN A 67 -4.59 -12.21 -0.78
C ASN A 67 -4.08 -11.23 0.29
N LEU A 68 -4.57 -9.98 0.32
CA LEU A 68 -4.33 -9.05 1.43
C LEU A 68 -4.99 -9.51 2.73
N LEU A 69 -6.07 -10.28 2.64
CA LEU A 69 -6.75 -10.86 3.79
C LEU A 69 -6.05 -12.11 4.32
N SER A 70 -4.99 -12.58 3.63
CA SER A 70 -4.20 -13.71 4.10
C SER A 70 -3.49 -13.36 5.40
N GLU A 71 -3.49 -14.30 6.34
CA GLU A 71 -2.87 -14.11 7.66
C GLU A 71 -1.39 -13.71 7.57
N GLN A 72 -0.66 -14.17 6.55
CA GLN A 72 0.73 -13.76 6.30
C GLN A 72 0.86 -12.25 6.03
N VAL A 73 -0.02 -11.68 5.21
CA VAL A 73 0.02 -10.25 4.88
C VAL A 73 -0.42 -9.42 6.08
N LEU A 74 -1.48 -9.85 6.77
CA LEU A 74 -1.96 -9.20 8.00
C LEU A 74 -0.92 -9.24 9.11
N ALA A 75 -0.20 -10.37 9.27
CA ALA A 75 0.90 -10.49 10.20
C ALA A 75 2.01 -9.50 9.87
N GLY A 76 2.39 -9.39 8.58
CA GLY A 76 3.32 -8.36 8.11
C GLY A 76 2.87 -6.94 8.45
N PHE A 77 1.58 -6.62 8.32
CA PHE A 77 1.08 -5.27 8.63
C PHE A 77 1.16 -4.99 10.12
N ARG A 78 0.82 -5.97 10.97
CA ARG A 78 0.95 -5.82 12.43
C ARG A 78 2.42 -5.71 12.85
N GLU A 79 3.28 -6.55 12.30
CA GLU A 79 4.72 -6.57 12.61
C GLU A 79 5.40 -5.26 12.20
N HIS A 80 4.95 -4.68 11.08
CA HIS A 80 5.39 -3.39 10.58
C HIS A 80 4.56 -2.19 11.06
N GLU A 81 3.63 -2.37 11.99
CA GLU A 81 2.79 -1.29 12.55
C GLU A 81 2.13 -0.42 11.45
N VAL A 82 1.72 -1.06 10.36
CA VAL A 82 1.07 -0.41 9.23
C VAL A 82 -0.35 -0.03 9.64
N THR A 83 -0.61 1.26 9.70
CA THR A 83 -1.94 1.82 10.05
C THR A 83 -2.55 2.61 8.90
N LYS A 84 -1.76 2.93 7.87
CA LYS A 84 -2.21 3.73 6.72
C LYS A 84 -1.80 3.06 5.42
N ILE A 85 -2.77 2.87 4.54
CA ILE A 85 -2.58 2.37 3.19
C ILE A 85 -2.90 3.51 2.23
N PHE A 86 -1.92 3.90 1.43
CA PHE A 86 -2.15 4.82 0.32
C PHE A 86 -2.52 4.03 -0.92
N VAL A 87 -3.67 4.33 -1.52
CA VAL A 87 -4.13 3.72 -2.77
C VAL A 87 -3.95 4.71 -3.92
N ASP A 88 -3.23 4.28 -4.93
CA ASP A 88 -2.77 5.06 -6.08
C ASP A 88 -2.18 6.44 -5.70
N PRO A 89 -1.19 6.46 -4.77
CA PRO A 89 -0.51 7.68 -4.40
C PRO A 89 0.27 8.25 -5.59
N ARG A 90 0.31 9.58 -5.67
CA ARG A 90 1.13 10.34 -6.60
C ARG A 90 2.00 11.29 -5.81
N ILE A 91 3.27 11.36 -6.19
CA ILE A 91 4.21 12.32 -5.63
C ILE A 91 4.05 13.62 -6.41
N ASP A 92 3.77 14.70 -5.71
CA ASP A 92 3.81 16.04 -6.29
C ASP A 92 5.26 16.42 -6.58
N GLU A 93 5.62 16.58 -7.85
CA GLU A 93 7.01 16.87 -8.25
C GLU A 93 7.49 18.26 -7.78
N ALA A 94 6.57 19.19 -7.51
CA ALA A 94 6.90 20.54 -7.06
C ALA A 94 7.20 20.61 -5.56
N SER A 95 6.48 19.84 -4.74
CA SER A 95 6.54 19.89 -3.27
C SER A 95 7.19 18.65 -2.66
N GLY A 96 7.24 17.53 -3.38
CA GLY A 96 7.65 16.22 -2.88
C GLY A 96 6.59 15.54 -1.98
N ASP A 97 5.38 16.08 -1.93
CA ASP A 97 4.30 15.58 -1.08
C ASP A 97 3.55 14.42 -1.73
N VAL A 98 2.97 13.53 -0.93
CA VAL A 98 2.30 12.32 -1.44
C VAL A 98 0.79 12.50 -1.33
N HIS A 99 0.14 12.64 -2.48
CA HIS A 99 -1.30 12.78 -2.59
C HIS A 99 -1.92 11.46 -3.05
N GLY A 100 -2.97 11.01 -2.38
CA GLY A 100 -3.70 9.80 -2.77
C GLY A 100 -4.83 9.50 -1.80
N THR A 101 -5.58 8.45 -2.10
CA THR A 101 -6.60 7.96 -1.18
C THR A 101 -5.90 7.26 -0.02
N ILE A 102 -6.13 7.74 1.21
CA ILE A 102 -5.53 7.16 2.42
C ILE A 102 -6.59 6.36 3.14
N LEU A 103 -6.45 5.04 3.09
CA LEU A 103 -7.26 4.13 3.88
C LEU A 103 -6.57 3.91 5.22
N ARG A 104 -7.31 4.14 6.31
CA ARG A 104 -6.82 3.92 7.66
C ARG A 104 -7.26 2.55 8.13
N LEU A 105 -6.29 1.72 8.50
CA LEU A 105 -6.57 0.46 9.16
C LEU A 105 -6.80 0.74 10.64
N GLU A 106 -7.91 0.24 11.17
CA GLU A 106 -8.04 0.13 12.61
C GLU A 106 -6.94 -0.78 13.16
N PRO A 107 -6.39 -0.50 14.36
CA PRO A 107 -5.50 -1.44 15.01
C PRO A 107 -6.24 -2.77 15.15
N ILE A 108 -5.73 -3.81 14.50
CA ILE A 108 -6.24 -5.18 14.68
C ILE A 108 -5.87 -5.59 16.10
N ASN A 109 -6.80 -5.43 17.03
CA ASN A 109 -6.66 -5.78 18.44
C ASN A 109 -6.90 -7.27 18.67
#